data_AF-A0A919RDM7-F1
#
_entry.id   AF-A0A919RDM7-F1
#
_cell.length_a   1.000
_cell.length_b   1.000
_cell.length_c   1.000
_cell.angle_alpha   90.00
_cell.angle_beta   90.00
_cell.angle_gamma   90.00
#
_symmetry.space_group_name_H-M   'P 1'
#
loop_
_entity.id
_entity.type
_entity.pdbx_description
1 polymer ?
#
loop_
_entity_poly.entity_id
_entity_poly.type
_entity_poly.pdbx_seq_one_letter_code
_entity_poly.pdbx_strand_id
1 'polypeptide(L)'
;MSDKKNLPEELAKSAAKPDLGWRLVGGAVALGVGFATRKLIEFGWRKATGKKPPANPESLEVSLAEAVGFAVVMGVGMEVTRIVAARIAAKRYQSWITPAAVKQAVKDAVD
;
A
#
# COMPACT_ATOMS: atom_id res chain seq x y z
N MET A 1 18.59 37.60 -10.91
CA MET A 1 17.94 37.00 -9.72
C MET A 1 16.52 37.59 -9.53
N SER A 2 15.61 37.44 -10.50
CA SER A 2 14.22 37.97 -10.39
C SER A 2 13.15 37.18 -11.16
N ASP A 3 13.38 35.91 -11.50
CA ASP A 3 12.45 35.13 -12.33
C ASP A 3 11.91 33.88 -11.60
N LYS A 4 11.46 34.08 -10.36
CA LYS A 4 10.78 33.03 -9.56
C LYS A 4 9.39 33.44 -9.05
N LYS A 5 8.91 34.63 -9.40
CA LYS A 5 7.67 35.18 -8.82
C LYS A 5 6.42 34.88 -9.64
N ASN A 6 6.56 34.34 -10.85
CA ASN A 6 5.45 33.96 -11.72
C ASN A 6 5.67 32.57 -12.34
N LEU A 7 5.69 31.51 -11.52
CA LEU A 7 5.48 30.17 -12.09
C LEU A 7 4.06 30.17 -12.70
N PRO A 8 3.89 29.87 -14.00
CA PRO A 8 2.58 29.95 -14.63
C PRO A 8 1.66 28.91 -13.99
N GLU A 9 0.44 29.33 -13.60
CA GLU A 9 -0.63 28.45 -13.06
C GLU A 9 -0.87 27.20 -13.92
N GLU A 10 -0.48 27.26 -15.19
CA GLU A 10 -0.38 26.17 -16.15
C GLU A 10 0.46 24.97 -15.67
N LEU A 11 1.62 25.19 -15.02
CA LEU A 11 2.44 24.10 -14.47
C LEU A 11 1.80 23.47 -13.22
N ALA A 12 1.01 24.23 -12.47
CA ALA A 12 0.25 23.74 -11.32
C ALA A 12 -1.01 22.96 -11.75
N LYS A 13 -1.61 23.31 -12.89
CA LYS A 13 -2.74 22.56 -13.49
C LYS A 13 -2.30 21.29 -14.23
N SER A 14 -1.09 21.30 -14.77
CA SER A 14 -0.51 20.21 -15.59
C SER A 14 0.39 19.25 -14.83
N ALA A 15 0.47 19.37 -13.50
CA ALA A 15 0.90 18.28 -12.60
C ALA A 15 -0.17 17.16 -12.58
N ALA A 16 -0.34 16.54 -13.74
CA ALA A 16 -0.97 15.26 -14.07
C ALA A 16 -2.22 14.86 -13.28
N LYS A 17 -3.39 15.28 -13.77
CA LYS A 17 -4.61 14.48 -13.57
C LYS A 17 -4.39 13.16 -14.34
N PRO A 18 -4.40 11.98 -13.71
CA PRO A 18 -4.20 10.73 -14.43
C PRO A 18 -5.27 10.60 -15.52
N ASP A 19 -4.83 10.29 -16.73
CA ASP A 19 -5.69 10.11 -17.90
C ASP A 19 -6.81 9.12 -17.56
N LEU A 20 -8.00 9.31 -18.12
CA LEU A 20 -9.16 8.45 -17.84
C LEU A 20 -8.83 6.96 -18.05
N GLY A 21 -8.03 6.64 -19.08
CA GLY A 21 -7.52 5.29 -19.31
C GLY A 21 -6.70 4.74 -18.14
N TRP A 22 -5.81 5.54 -17.55
CA TRP A 22 -5.05 5.13 -16.37
C TRP A 22 -5.95 4.94 -15.15
N ARG A 23 -6.98 5.76 -14.99
CA ARG A 23 -7.96 5.58 -13.89
C ARG A 23 -8.72 4.26 -14.03
N LEU A 24 -9.10 3.89 -15.25
CA LEU A 24 -9.76 2.61 -15.53
C LEU A 24 -8.86 1.42 -15.22
N VAL A 25 -7.59 1.47 -15.64
CA VAL A 25 -6.63 0.40 -15.33
C VAL A 25 -6.41 0.31 -13.82
N GLY A 26 -6.22 1.43 -13.13
CA GLY A 26 -6.09 1.45 -11.67
C GLY A 26 -7.31 0.85 -10.97
N GLY A 27 -8.52 1.17 -11.44
CA GLY A 27 -9.76 0.58 -10.94
C GLY A 27 -9.83 -0.93 -11.17
N ALA A 28 -9.51 -1.40 -12.38
CA ALA A 28 -9.50 -2.84 -12.71
C ALA A 28 -8.50 -3.62 -11.84
N VAL A 29 -7.30 -3.07 -11.64
CA VAL A 29 -6.30 -3.65 -10.74
C VAL A 29 -6.81 -3.70 -9.30
N ALA A 30 -7.41 -2.63 -8.79
CA ALA A 30 -7.95 -2.60 -7.43
C ALA A 30 -9.04 -3.66 -7.22
N LEU A 31 -9.94 -3.84 -8.20
CA LEU A 31 -10.96 -4.89 -8.16
C LEU A 31 -10.33 -6.29 -8.15
N GLY A 32 -9.34 -6.53 -9.02
CA GLY A 32 -8.61 -7.80 -9.06
C GLY A 32 -7.92 -8.13 -7.74
N VAL A 33 -7.22 -7.15 -7.16
CA VAL A 33 -6.55 -7.27 -5.86
C VAL A 33 -7.56 -7.54 -4.75
N GLY A 34 -8.68 -6.82 -4.72
CA GLY A 34 -9.74 -7.03 -3.73
C GLY A 34 -10.33 -8.44 -3.80
N PHE A 35 -10.64 -8.92 -5.01
CA PHE A 35 -11.15 -10.27 -5.22
C PHE A 35 -10.14 -11.35 -4.79
N ALA A 36 -8.89 -11.22 -5.19
CA ALA A 36 -7.82 -12.15 -4.82
C ALA A 36 -7.60 -12.17 -3.30
N THR A 37 -7.56 -11.00 -2.66
CA THR A 37 -7.41 -10.87 -1.20
C THR A 37 -8.52 -11.60 -0.45
N ARG A 38 -9.78 -11.40 -0.87
CA ARG A 38 -10.92 -12.10 -0.28
C ARG A 38 -10.76 -13.62 -0.37
N LYS A 39 -10.35 -14.14 -1.54
CA LYS A 39 -10.15 -15.59 -1.72
C LYS A 39 -9.02 -16.15 -0.87
N LEU A 40 -7.93 -15.40 -0.73
CA LEU A 40 -6.82 -15.79 0.14
C LEU A 40 -7.24 -15.85 1.60
N ILE A 41 -7.98 -14.85 2.09
CA ILE A 41 -8.52 -14.85 3.46
C ILE A 41 -9.49 -16.02 3.66
N GLU A 42 -10.45 -16.21 2.73
CA GLU A 42 -11.39 -17.33 2.77
C GLU A 42 -10.67 -18.69 2.84
N PHE A 43 -9.65 -18.88 2.00
CA PHE A 43 -8.87 -20.11 1.95
C PHE A 43 -8.04 -20.32 3.22
N GLY A 44 -7.29 -19.32 3.66
CA GLY A 44 -6.45 -19.39 4.85
C GLY A 44 -7.28 -19.66 6.10
N TRP A 45 -8.42 -18.98 6.25
CA TRP A 45 -9.31 -19.16 7.39
C TRP A 45 -9.95 -20.55 7.39
N ARG A 46 -10.46 -21.02 6.24
CA ARG A 46 -11.00 -22.38 6.12
C ARG A 46 -9.95 -23.44 6.40
N LYS A 47 -8.71 -23.24 5.95
CA LYS A 47 -7.62 -24.19 6.19
C LYS A 47 -7.26 -24.27 7.67
N ALA A 48 -7.28 -23.15 8.39
CA ALA A 48 -6.93 -23.09 9.81
C ALA A 48 -8.09 -23.50 10.75
N THR A 49 -9.32 -23.08 10.44
CA THR A 49 -10.49 -23.22 11.33
C THR A 49 -11.52 -24.24 10.86
N GLY A 50 -11.44 -24.69 9.60
CA GLY A 50 -12.45 -25.53 8.96
C GLY A 50 -13.72 -24.79 8.52
N LYS A 51 -13.87 -23.50 8.86
CA LYS A 51 -15.09 -22.71 8.62
C LYS A 51 -14.85 -21.55 7.67
N LYS A 52 -15.93 -20.93 7.17
CA LYS A 52 -15.82 -19.64 6.45
C LYS A 52 -15.40 -18.54 7.43
N PRO A 53 -14.60 -17.55 7.01
CA PRO A 53 -14.31 -16.39 7.85
C PRO A 53 -15.60 -15.67 8.25
N PRO A 54 -15.67 -15.08 9.46
CA PRO A 54 -16.85 -14.36 9.93
C PRO A 54 -17.21 -13.22 8.97
N ALA A 55 -18.37 -13.32 8.32
CA ALA A 55 -18.86 -12.28 7.40
C ALA A 55 -19.40 -11.06 8.17
N ASN A 56 -19.93 -11.31 9.37
CA ASN A 56 -20.36 -10.28 10.31
C ASN A 56 -19.83 -10.64 11.72
N PRO A 57 -18.65 -10.14 12.11
CA PRO A 57 -18.06 -10.44 13.42
C PRO A 57 -18.89 -9.94 14.61
N GLU A 58 -19.76 -8.95 14.39
CA GLU A 58 -20.64 -8.35 15.41
C GLU A 58 -21.96 -9.12 15.59
N SER A 59 -22.18 -10.17 14.79
CA SER A 59 -23.36 -11.03 14.95
C SER A 59 -23.17 -11.98 16.13
N LEU A 60 -24.23 -12.13 16.93
CA LEU A 60 -24.27 -13.09 18.04
C LEU A 60 -24.26 -14.56 17.58
N GLU A 61 -24.40 -14.82 16.28
CA GLU A 61 -24.25 -16.17 15.70
C GLU A 61 -22.78 -16.59 15.61
N VAL A 62 -21.86 -15.62 15.63
CA VAL A 62 -20.42 -15.86 15.73
C VAL A 62 -20.04 -15.91 17.20
N SER A 63 -19.36 -16.97 17.64
CA SER A 63 -18.89 -17.04 19.02
C SER A 63 -17.92 -15.89 19.33
N LEU A 64 -17.99 -15.34 20.55
CA LEU A 64 -17.11 -14.23 20.96
C LEU A 64 -15.63 -14.55 20.75
N ALA A 65 -15.21 -15.79 21.03
CA ALA A 65 -13.84 -16.24 20.81
C ALA A 65 -13.44 -16.24 19.32
N GLU A 66 -14.35 -16.62 18.42
CA GLU A 66 -14.12 -16.61 16.98
C GLU A 66 -14.06 -15.17 16.42
N ALA A 67 -14.94 -14.28 16.91
CA ALA A 67 -14.93 -12.87 16.55
C ALA A 67 -13.65 -12.15 17.01
N VAL A 68 -13.25 -12.34 18.27
CA VAL A 68 -11.99 -11.79 18.81
C VAL A 68 -10.78 -12.37 18.08
N GLY A 69 -10.75 -13.68 17.83
CA GLY A 69 -9.68 -14.32 17.06
C GLY A 69 -9.54 -13.73 15.65
N PHE A 70 -10.66 -13.48 14.98
CA PHE A 70 -10.67 -12.83 13.68
C PHE A 70 -10.15 -11.39 13.75
N ALA A 71 -10.60 -10.60 14.72
CA ALA A 71 -10.15 -9.23 14.92
C ALA A 71 -8.64 -9.13 15.15
N VAL A 72 -8.06 -10.03 15.96
CA VAL A 72 -6.61 -10.10 16.18
C VAL A 72 -5.87 -10.42 14.89
N VAL A 73 -6.32 -11.42 14.13
CA VAL A 73 -5.70 -11.79 12.85
C VAL A 73 -5.72 -10.62 11.85
N MET A 74 -6.85 -9.91 11.75
CA MET A 74 -6.97 -8.76 10.85
C MET A 74 -6.14 -7.57 11.34
N GLY A 75 -6.15 -7.26 12.63
CA GLY A 75 -5.36 -6.17 13.21
C GLY A 75 -3.85 -6.39 13.02
N VAL A 76 -3.36 -7.56 13.38
CA VAL A 76 -1.93 -7.92 13.21
C VAL A 76 -1.57 -8.00 11.72
N GLY A 77 -2.42 -8.64 10.92
CA GLY A 77 -2.20 -8.77 9.47
C GLY A 77 -2.06 -7.42 8.77
N MET A 78 -2.89 -6.43 9.13
CA MET A 78 -2.82 -5.09 8.57
C MET A 78 -1.53 -4.36 8.97
N GLU A 79 -1.10 -4.42 10.23
CA GLU A 79 0.14 -3.74 10.65
C GLU A 79 1.38 -4.39 10.03
N VAL A 80 1.43 -5.73 9.97
CA VAL A 80 2.51 -6.44 9.26
C VAL A 80 2.56 -6.03 7.79
N THR A 81 1.40 -5.97 7.12
CA THR A 81 1.31 -5.54 5.72
C THR A 81 1.87 -4.13 5.54
N ARG A 82 1.52 -3.19 6.42
CA ARG A 82 2.03 -1.81 6.41
C ARG A 82 3.55 -1.76 6.54
N ILE A 83 4.12 -2.50 7.49
CA ILE A 83 5.57 -2.55 7.73
C ILE A 83 6.29 -3.12 6.51
N VAL A 84 5.79 -4.23 5.95
CA VAL A 84 6.39 -4.85 4.76
C VAL A 84 6.31 -3.91 3.56
N ALA A 85 5.15 -3.30 3.32
CA ALA A 85 4.96 -2.33 2.26
C ALA A 85 5.94 -1.14 2.39
N ALA A 86 6.06 -0.56 3.58
CA ALA A 86 6.98 0.54 3.86
C ALA A 86 8.44 0.16 3.61
N ARG A 87 8.85 -1.05 4.03
CA ARG A 87 10.20 -1.56 3.79
C ARG A 87 10.50 -1.77 2.30
N ILE A 88 9.55 -2.33 1.56
CA ILE A 88 9.70 -2.54 0.11
C ILE A 88 9.80 -1.19 -0.60
N ALA A 89 8.91 -0.24 -0.27
CA ALA A 89 8.92 1.10 -0.82
C ALA A 89 10.26 1.81 -0.54
N ALA A 90 10.75 1.77 0.71
CA ALA A 90 12.02 2.37 1.09
C ALA A 90 13.22 1.76 0.34
N LYS A 91 13.30 0.42 0.25
CA LYS A 91 14.37 -0.26 -0.51
C LYS A 91 14.35 0.14 -1.99
N ARG A 92 13.17 0.21 -2.59
CA ARG A 92 13.04 0.55 -4.01
C ARG A 92 13.41 2.01 -4.26
N TYR A 93 12.96 2.92 -3.40
CA TYR A 93 13.30 4.33 -3.43
C TYR A 93 14.82 4.56 -3.30
N GLN A 94 15.48 3.89 -2.36
CA GLN A 94 16.94 3.95 -2.20
C GLN A 94 17.69 3.45 -3.45
N SER A 95 17.19 2.39 -4.11
CA SER A 95 17.79 1.89 -5.36
C SER A 95 17.68 2.88 -6.53
N TRP A 96 16.76 3.85 -6.46
CA TRP A 96 16.55 4.86 -7.52
C TRP A 96 17.28 6.18 -7.21
N ILE A 97 17.49 6.49 -5.93
CA ILE A 97 18.03 7.79 -5.44
C ILE A 97 19.46 7.70 -4.95
N THR A 98 20.09 6.54 -5.00
CA THR A 98 21.55 6.43 -4.87
C THR A 98 22.22 6.28 -6.26
N PRO A 99 22.12 7.26 -7.18
CA PRO A 99 23.09 7.35 -8.24
C PRO A 99 24.44 7.73 -7.61
N ALA A 100 25.52 7.37 -8.29
CA ALA A 100 26.90 7.68 -7.89
C ALA A 100 27.10 9.15 -7.43
N ALA A 101 26.25 10.09 -7.85
CA ALA A 101 26.24 11.49 -7.43
C ALA A 101 26.11 11.73 -5.91
N VAL A 102 25.30 10.97 -5.16
CA VAL A 102 25.19 11.14 -3.70
C VAL A 102 26.44 10.58 -3.01
N LYS A 103 26.94 9.43 -3.49
CA LYS A 103 28.24 8.89 -3.03
C LYS A 103 29.38 9.86 -3.32
N GLN A 104 29.35 10.53 -4.48
CA GLN A 104 30.36 11.51 -4.88
C GLN A 104 30.27 12.76 -4.00
N ALA A 105 29.08 13.31 -3.80
CA ALA A 105 28.88 14.47 -2.93
C ALA A 105 29.28 14.21 -1.46
N VAL A 106 29.10 12.98 -0.96
CA VAL A 106 29.58 12.59 0.38
C VAL A 106 31.11 12.46 0.41
N LYS A 107 31.72 11.96 -0.66
CA LYS A 107 33.18 11.84 -0.75
C LYS A 107 33.86 13.21 -0.81
N ASP A 108 33.35 14.11 -1.64
CA ASP A 108 33.89 15.46 -1.83
C ASP A 108 33.72 16.35 -0.58
N ALA A 109 32.85 15.99 0.37
CA ALA A 109 32.65 16.71 1.62
C ALA A 109 33.51 16.17 2.79
N VAL A 110 34.15 15.01 2.60
CA VAL A 110 34.98 14.33 3.60
C VAL A 110 36.47 14.37 3.23
N ASP A 111 36.80 14.53 1.93
CA ASP A 111 38.14 14.87 1.41
C ASP A 111 38.41 16.39 1.48
#